data_AF-A0A1W1IDC2-F1
#
_entry.id   AF-A0A1W1IDC2-F1
#
_cell.length_a   1.000
_cell.length_b   1.000
_cell.length_c   1.000
_cell.angle_alpha   90.00
_cell.angle_beta   90.00
_cell.angle_gamma   90.00
#
_symmetry.space_group_name_H-M   'P 1'
#
loop_
_entity.id
_entity.type
_entity.pdbx_description
1 polymer ?
#
loop_
_entity_poly.entity_id
_entity_poly.type
_entity_poly.pdbx_seq_one_letter_code
_entity_poly.pdbx_strand_id
1 'polypeptide(L)'
;MNAYTKKVRDTSLALYAALNLYDQKKAELVKKQAAGMIAPVDSMRQLEENAAIFNNAKSAHFVKLDQLINEYAAAYESWATPSGKDVTEDMALLTSGLKLSPEDYEKLEAKYKNNYTMLKAIKSNAQTNKVDYASSASIDRDQKTRAFLELVGVARKVYQGAETGFSLNNVIFEDESEFMKWYGELDRIIELG
;
A
#
# COMPACT_ATOMS: atom_id res chain seq x y z
N MET A 1 -7.39 -7.56 -2.24
CA MET A 1 -6.03 -6.99 -2.09
C MET A 1 -5.61 -6.25 -3.35
N ASN A 2 -5.74 -4.91 -3.31
CA ASN A 2 -5.23 -3.99 -4.32
C ASN A 2 -3.73 -4.23 -4.63
N ALA A 3 -3.34 -4.05 -5.89
CA ALA A 3 -1.97 -4.21 -6.39
C ALA A 3 -0.91 -3.43 -5.57
N TYR A 4 -1.22 -2.22 -5.10
CA TYR A 4 -0.30 -1.40 -4.31
C TYR A 4 -0.10 -1.94 -2.90
N THR A 5 -1.16 -2.44 -2.27
CA THR A 5 -1.05 -3.10 -0.96
C THR A 5 -0.19 -4.35 -1.05
N LYS A 6 -0.35 -5.15 -2.11
CA LYS A 6 0.50 -6.31 -2.37
C LYS A 6 1.97 -5.90 -2.53
N LYS A 7 2.25 -4.86 -3.33
CA LYS A 7 3.61 -4.34 -3.53
C LYS A 7 4.27 -3.87 -2.23
N VAL A 8 3.53 -3.16 -1.36
CA VAL A 8 4.03 -2.73 -0.04
C VAL A 8 4.32 -3.95 0.84
N ARG A 9 3.39 -4.92 0.90
CA ARG A 9 3.58 -6.17 1.66
C ARG A 9 4.82 -6.94 1.21
N ASP A 10 4.96 -7.16 -0.10
CA ASP A 10 6.08 -7.93 -0.66
C ASP A 10 7.43 -7.23 -0.35
N THR A 11 7.46 -5.90 -0.41
CA THR A 11 8.63 -5.07 -0.07
C THR A 11 9.00 -5.18 1.42
N SER A 12 8.01 -5.24 2.31
CA SER A 12 8.22 -5.43 3.76
C SER A 12 8.65 -6.85 4.11
N LEU A 13 8.06 -7.88 3.47
CA LEU A 13 8.44 -9.28 3.67
C LEU A 13 9.89 -9.55 3.24
N ALA A 14 10.36 -8.89 2.18
CA ALA A 14 11.75 -9.01 1.74
C ALA A 14 12.75 -8.46 2.79
N LEU A 15 12.47 -7.28 3.37
CA LEU A 15 13.30 -6.72 4.44
C LEU A 15 13.28 -7.62 5.69
N TYR A 16 12.12 -8.15 6.04
CA TYR A 16 11.97 -9.08 7.15
C TYR A 16 12.81 -10.35 6.96
N ALA A 17 12.80 -10.95 5.77
CA ALA A 17 13.64 -12.10 5.47
C ALA A 17 15.14 -11.79 5.62
N ALA A 18 15.57 -10.60 5.19
CA ALA A 18 16.96 -10.15 5.33
C ALA A 18 17.37 -9.96 6.81
N LEU A 19 16.47 -9.41 7.62
CA LEU A 19 16.68 -9.25 9.07
C LEU A 19 16.82 -10.60 9.78
N ASN A 20 15.89 -11.53 9.53
CA ASN A 20 15.94 -12.86 10.12
C ASN A 20 17.26 -13.59 9.78
N LEU A 21 17.72 -13.47 8.53
CA LEU A 21 18.99 -14.05 8.11
C LEU A 21 20.17 -13.41 8.87
N TYR A 22 20.15 -12.09 9.06
CA TYR A 22 21.17 -11.38 9.83
C TYR A 22 21.22 -11.88 11.29
N ASP A 23 20.08 -12.00 11.95
CA ASP A 23 20.01 -12.47 13.34
C ASP A 23 20.46 -13.94 13.49
N GLN A 24 20.07 -14.80 12.55
CA GLN A 24 20.53 -16.20 12.51
C GLN A 24 22.05 -16.27 12.39
N LYS A 25 22.63 -15.53 11.44
CA LYS A 25 24.09 -15.52 11.24
C LYS A 25 24.83 -14.93 12.43
N LYS A 26 24.29 -13.87 13.06
CA LYS A 26 24.84 -13.31 14.29
C LYS A 26 24.86 -14.34 15.41
N ALA A 27 23.74 -15.04 15.63
CA ALA A 27 23.64 -16.08 16.66
C ALA A 27 24.60 -17.25 16.40
N GLU A 28 24.77 -17.67 15.14
CA GLU A 28 25.73 -18.69 14.76
C GLU A 28 27.18 -18.26 15.01
N LEU A 29 27.54 -17.01 14.70
CA LEU A 29 28.89 -16.49 14.93
C LEU A 29 29.22 -16.43 16.42
N VAL A 30 28.26 -15.99 17.26
CA VAL A 30 28.41 -16.01 18.71
C VAL A 30 28.66 -17.44 19.22
N LYS A 31 27.92 -18.43 18.74
CA LYS A 31 28.11 -19.85 19.10
C LYS A 31 29.49 -20.36 18.67
N LYS A 32 29.90 -20.10 17.43
CA LYS A 32 31.21 -20.51 16.89
C LYS A 32 32.37 -19.86 17.67
N GLN A 33 32.23 -18.59 18.04
CA GLN A 33 33.23 -17.87 18.82
C GLN A 33 33.34 -18.43 20.25
N ALA A 34 32.20 -18.68 20.91
CA ALA A 34 32.17 -19.32 22.23
C ALA A 34 32.76 -20.74 22.21
N ALA A 35 32.60 -21.47 21.10
CA ALA A 35 33.18 -22.79 20.89
C ALA A 35 34.66 -22.76 20.45
N GLY A 36 35.28 -21.57 20.31
CA GLY A 36 36.66 -21.43 19.84
C GLY A 36 36.89 -21.83 18.38
N MET A 37 35.83 -21.99 17.59
CA MET A 37 35.88 -22.43 16.18
C MET A 37 36.20 -21.28 15.21
N ILE A 38 36.16 -20.04 15.69
CA ILE A 38 36.46 -18.83 14.92
C ILE A 38 37.20 -17.84 15.82
N ALA A 39 38.23 -17.20 15.28
CA ALA A 39 38.94 -16.14 15.99
C ALA A 39 38.02 -14.92 16.18
N PRO A 40 38.16 -14.17 17.28
CA PRO A 40 37.35 -12.96 17.51
C PRO A 40 37.41 -11.95 16.35
N VAL A 41 38.59 -11.78 15.74
CA VAL A 41 38.78 -10.86 14.60
C VAL A 41 38.00 -11.30 13.35
N ASP A 42 37.96 -12.60 13.06
CA ASP A 42 37.20 -13.15 11.93
C ASP A 42 35.69 -13.12 12.18
N SER A 43 35.27 -13.33 13.43
CA SER A 43 33.89 -13.18 13.87
C SER A 43 33.39 -11.75 13.66
N MET A 44 34.18 -10.76 14.06
CA MET A 44 33.87 -9.34 13.86
C MET A 44 33.75 -8.98 12.37
N ARG A 45 34.72 -9.40 11.54
CA ARG A 45 34.66 -9.15 10.09
C ARG A 45 33.40 -9.74 9.46
N GLN A 46 33.03 -10.98 9.80
CA GLN A 46 31.81 -11.60 9.27
C GLN A 46 30.53 -10.92 9.79
N LEU A 47 30.52 -10.41 11.02
CA LEU A 47 29.41 -9.60 11.53
C LEU A 47 29.26 -8.30 10.73
N GLU A 48 30.36 -7.61 10.44
CA GLU A 48 30.36 -6.39 9.61
C GLU A 48 29.84 -6.66 8.19
N GLU A 49 30.29 -7.75 7.55
CA GLU A 49 29.82 -8.17 6.23
C GLU A 49 28.30 -8.45 6.24
N ASN A 50 27.82 -9.18 7.24
CA ASN A 50 26.39 -9.48 7.37
C ASN A 50 25.57 -8.21 7.67
N ALA A 51 26.09 -7.29 8.48
CA ALA A 51 25.46 -6.00 8.76
C ALA A 51 25.40 -5.13 7.49
N ALA A 52 26.44 -5.14 6.65
CA ALA A 52 26.44 -4.43 5.37
C ALA A 52 25.36 -4.99 4.41
N ILE A 53 25.22 -6.31 4.31
CA ILE A 53 24.16 -6.94 3.50
C ILE A 53 22.77 -6.51 3.99
N PHE A 54 22.53 -6.55 5.30
CA PHE A 54 21.27 -6.12 5.88
C PHE A 54 21.01 -4.62 5.62
N ASN A 55 22.01 -3.76 5.81
CA ASN A 55 21.88 -2.32 5.55
C ASN A 55 21.60 -2.00 4.08
N ASN A 56 22.13 -2.80 3.14
CA ASN A 56 21.80 -2.69 1.73
C ASN A 56 20.33 -3.08 1.46
N ALA A 57 19.85 -4.17 2.06
CA ALA A 57 18.45 -4.57 1.97
C ALA A 57 17.50 -3.51 2.57
N LYS A 58 17.90 -2.91 3.70
CA LYS A 58 17.19 -1.79 4.34
C LYS A 58 17.11 -0.58 3.43
N SER A 59 18.23 -0.16 2.85
CA SER A 59 18.25 0.96 1.89
C SER A 59 17.37 0.70 0.67
N ALA A 60 17.43 -0.52 0.11
CA ALA A 60 16.60 -0.93 -1.02
C ALA A 60 15.10 -0.91 -0.68
N HIS A 61 14.73 -1.34 0.53
CA HIS A 61 13.35 -1.28 1.03
C HIS A 61 12.81 0.15 1.03
N PHE A 62 13.54 1.12 1.60
CA PHE A 62 13.10 2.52 1.63
C PHE A 62 12.99 3.12 0.23
N VAL A 63 13.99 2.88 -0.63
CA VAL A 63 13.96 3.33 -2.03
C VAL A 63 12.73 2.76 -2.74
N LYS A 64 12.38 1.49 -2.48
CA LYS A 64 11.22 0.88 -3.11
C LYS A 64 9.91 1.47 -2.58
N LEU A 65 9.80 1.74 -1.28
CA LEU A 65 8.63 2.42 -0.72
C LEU A 65 8.44 3.82 -1.32
N ASP A 66 9.51 4.59 -1.50
CA ASP A 66 9.45 5.92 -2.13
C ASP A 66 9.04 5.82 -3.61
N GLN A 67 9.54 4.82 -4.33
CA GLN A 67 9.06 4.52 -5.69
C GLN A 67 7.56 4.20 -5.70
N LEU A 68 7.06 3.42 -4.73
CA LEU A 68 5.64 3.09 -4.65
C LEU A 68 4.76 4.31 -4.38
N ILE A 69 5.23 5.30 -3.61
CA ILE A 69 4.55 6.60 -3.45
C ILE A 69 4.41 7.30 -4.80
N ASN A 70 5.50 7.39 -5.57
CA ASN A 70 5.47 8.03 -6.88
C ASN A 70 4.62 7.25 -7.89
N GLU A 71 4.72 5.92 -7.90
CA GLU A 71 3.88 5.04 -8.74
C GLU A 71 2.40 5.19 -8.39
N TYR A 72 2.05 5.32 -7.10
CA TYR A 72 0.67 5.48 -6.65
C TYR A 72 0.12 6.86 -7.05
N ALA A 73 0.91 7.92 -6.89
CA ALA A 73 0.54 9.26 -7.32
C ALA A 73 0.30 9.33 -8.85
N ALA A 74 1.17 8.70 -9.64
CA ALA A 74 1.03 8.65 -11.10
C ALA A 74 -0.19 7.82 -11.55
N ALA A 75 -0.40 6.65 -10.94
CA ALA A 75 -1.56 5.83 -11.26
C ALA A 75 -2.88 6.51 -10.89
N TYR A 76 -2.89 7.26 -9.78
CA TYR A 76 -4.04 8.07 -9.41
C TYR A 76 -4.45 9.08 -10.50
N GLU A 77 -3.50 9.83 -11.06
CA GLU A 77 -3.79 10.78 -12.16
C GLU A 77 -4.34 10.05 -13.39
N SER A 78 -3.85 8.83 -13.66
CA SER A 78 -4.41 7.97 -14.73
C SER A 78 -5.83 7.48 -14.44
N TRP A 79 -6.18 7.24 -13.17
CA TRP A 79 -7.55 6.84 -12.76
C TRP A 79 -8.54 8.01 -12.80
N ALA A 80 -8.04 9.23 -12.60
CA ALA A 80 -8.82 10.46 -12.65
C ALA A 80 -9.07 10.99 -14.06
N THR A 81 -8.40 10.41 -15.06
CA THR A 81 -8.46 10.83 -16.46
C THR A 81 -9.23 9.80 -17.28
N PRO A 82 -10.32 10.19 -17.97
CA PRO A 82 -11.04 9.29 -18.85
C PRO A 82 -10.12 8.73 -19.94
N SER A 83 -10.12 7.41 -20.09
CA SER A 83 -9.48 6.73 -21.22
C SER A 83 -10.52 6.37 -22.28
N GLY A 84 -10.09 6.07 -23.51
CA GLY A 84 -11.03 5.80 -24.62
C GLY A 84 -12.04 4.67 -24.34
N LYS A 85 -11.71 3.72 -23.45
CA LYS A 85 -12.61 2.64 -23.00
C LYS A 85 -13.68 3.10 -22.00
N ASP A 86 -13.51 4.26 -21.37
CA ASP A 86 -14.46 4.85 -20.42
C ASP A 86 -15.54 5.69 -21.13
N VAL A 87 -15.36 5.95 -22.43
CA VAL A 87 -16.34 6.63 -23.29
C VAL A 87 -17.45 5.63 -23.67
N THR A 88 -18.32 5.37 -22.72
CA THR A 88 -19.51 4.52 -22.87
C THR A 88 -20.75 5.37 -23.14
N GLU A 89 -21.87 4.75 -23.55
CA GLU A 89 -23.16 5.44 -23.67
C GLU A 89 -23.57 6.14 -22.36
N ASP A 90 -23.24 5.54 -21.21
CA ASP A 90 -23.49 6.15 -19.90
C ASP A 90 -22.62 7.40 -19.68
N MET A 91 -21.38 7.44 -20.19
CA MET A 91 -20.56 8.65 -20.14
C MET A 91 -21.12 9.75 -21.05
N ALA A 92 -21.69 9.38 -22.20
CA ALA A 92 -22.39 10.30 -23.08
C ALA A 92 -23.66 10.85 -22.40
N LEU A 93 -24.42 10.00 -21.70
CA LEU A 93 -25.58 10.39 -20.90
C LEU A 93 -25.18 11.41 -19.81
N LEU A 94 -24.10 11.14 -19.08
CA LEU A 94 -23.58 12.00 -18.01
C LEU A 94 -22.97 13.32 -18.51
N THR A 95 -22.63 13.41 -19.80
CA THR A 95 -22.11 14.65 -20.42
C THR A 95 -23.16 15.39 -21.26
N SER A 96 -24.32 14.78 -21.51
CA SER A 96 -25.41 15.33 -22.31
C SER A 96 -26.19 16.48 -21.65
N GLY A 97 -25.99 16.73 -20.36
CA GLY A 97 -26.76 17.71 -19.59
C GLY A 97 -28.17 17.24 -19.20
N LEU A 98 -28.55 15.99 -19.50
CA LEU A 98 -29.78 15.39 -19.01
C LEU A 98 -29.76 15.23 -17.49
N LYS A 99 -30.85 15.60 -16.84
CA LYS A 99 -31.07 15.38 -15.42
C LYS A 99 -31.64 13.97 -15.22
N LEU A 100 -30.90 13.12 -14.51
CA LEU A 100 -31.35 11.79 -14.12
C LEU A 100 -32.12 11.83 -12.79
N SER A 101 -32.90 10.78 -12.51
CA SER A 101 -33.51 10.60 -11.19
C SER A 101 -32.46 10.14 -10.17
N PRO A 102 -32.69 10.35 -8.86
CA PRO A 102 -31.80 9.82 -7.81
C PRO A 102 -31.52 8.32 -7.96
N GLU A 103 -32.54 7.51 -8.25
CA GLU A 103 -32.40 6.05 -8.38
C GLU A 103 -31.52 5.65 -9.56
N ASP A 104 -31.51 6.43 -10.64
CA ASP A 104 -30.66 6.16 -11.79
C ASP A 104 -29.19 6.52 -11.52
N TYR A 105 -28.93 7.56 -10.72
CA TYR A 105 -27.57 7.82 -10.22
C TYR A 105 -27.08 6.68 -9.31
N GLU A 106 -27.93 6.16 -8.43
CA GLU A 106 -27.58 5.03 -7.56
C GLU A 106 -27.25 3.75 -8.37
N LYS A 107 -28.05 3.45 -9.41
CA LYS A 107 -27.76 2.32 -10.31
C LYS A 107 -26.45 2.51 -11.07
N LEU A 108 -26.19 3.71 -11.59
CA LEU A 108 -24.95 4.03 -12.30
C LEU A 108 -23.76 3.92 -11.34
N GLU A 109 -23.88 4.42 -10.12
CA GLU A 109 -22.83 4.31 -9.10
C GLU A 109 -22.54 2.85 -8.75
N ALA A 110 -23.58 2.02 -8.59
CA ALA A 110 -23.43 0.59 -8.34
C ALA A 110 -22.79 -0.16 -9.52
N LYS A 111 -23.20 0.17 -10.76
CA LYS A 111 -22.63 -0.40 -12.00
C LYS A 111 -21.15 -0.08 -12.14
N TYR A 112 -20.77 1.15 -11.80
CA TYR A 112 -19.42 1.67 -11.94
C TYR A 112 -18.67 1.80 -10.62
N LYS A 113 -19.05 1.01 -9.61
CA LYS A 113 -18.46 1.07 -8.26
C LYS A 113 -16.93 1.00 -8.23
N ASN A 114 -16.33 0.38 -9.25
CA ASN A 114 -14.89 0.22 -9.39
C ASN A 114 -14.21 1.16 -10.41
N ASN A 115 -14.96 2.06 -11.05
CA ASN A 115 -14.45 2.99 -12.06
C ASN A 115 -14.48 4.42 -11.52
N TYR A 116 -13.33 4.89 -11.02
CA TYR A 116 -13.17 6.24 -10.46
C TYR A 116 -13.63 7.34 -11.42
N THR A 117 -13.25 7.24 -12.70
CA THR A 117 -13.61 8.24 -13.71
C THR A 117 -15.13 8.34 -13.86
N MET A 118 -15.81 7.20 -14.00
CA MET A 118 -17.28 7.16 -14.11
C MET A 118 -17.94 7.68 -12.84
N LEU A 119 -17.48 7.28 -11.65
CA LEU A 119 -18.02 7.77 -10.38
C LEU A 119 -17.87 9.29 -10.25
N LYS A 120 -16.73 9.86 -10.67
CA LYS A 120 -16.51 11.30 -10.70
C LYS A 120 -17.47 12.00 -11.66
N ALA A 121 -17.70 11.42 -12.84
CA ALA A 121 -18.65 11.95 -13.82
C ALA A 121 -20.10 11.91 -13.30
N ILE A 122 -20.51 10.80 -12.66
CA ILE A 122 -21.81 10.62 -12.00
C ILE A 122 -22.03 11.71 -10.96
N LYS A 123 -21.10 11.87 -10.01
CA LYS A 123 -21.20 12.88 -8.95
C LYS A 123 -21.19 14.30 -9.48
N SER A 124 -20.32 14.59 -10.45
CA SER A 124 -20.25 15.91 -11.06
C SER A 124 -21.56 16.26 -11.76
N ASN A 125 -22.16 15.33 -12.52
CA ASN A 125 -23.43 15.57 -13.20
C ASN A 125 -24.59 15.73 -12.20
N ALA A 126 -24.66 14.91 -11.15
CA ALA A 126 -25.65 15.06 -10.08
C ALA A 126 -25.54 16.43 -9.38
N GLN A 127 -24.31 16.88 -9.09
CA GLN A 127 -24.06 18.19 -8.49
C GLN A 127 -24.46 19.34 -9.42
N THR A 128 -24.09 19.27 -10.71
CA THR A 128 -24.51 20.26 -11.72
C THR A 128 -26.03 20.35 -11.83
N ASN A 129 -26.72 19.21 -11.77
CA ASN A 129 -28.18 19.12 -11.86
C ASN A 129 -28.92 19.30 -10.51
N LYS A 130 -28.17 19.56 -9.43
CA LYS A 130 -28.70 19.71 -8.05
C LYS A 130 -29.58 18.53 -7.62
N VAL A 131 -29.13 17.30 -7.94
CA VAL A 131 -29.78 16.07 -7.50
C VAL A 131 -29.03 15.52 -6.31
N ASP A 132 -29.75 15.33 -5.21
CA ASP A 132 -29.26 14.61 -4.04
C ASP A 132 -29.67 13.14 -4.17
N TYR A 133 -28.73 12.22 -3.98
CA TYR A 133 -28.93 10.78 -4.09
C TYR A 133 -28.11 10.07 -3.02
N ALA A 134 -28.52 8.86 -2.61
CA ALA A 134 -27.81 8.12 -1.57
C ALA A 134 -26.49 7.54 -2.09
N SER A 135 -25.44 8.38 -2.13
CA SER A 135 -24.12 7.97 -2.61
C SER A 135 -23.49 6.96 -1.66
N SER A 136 -23.14 5.81 -2.23
CA SER A 136 -22.50 4.70 -1.53
C SER A 136 -20.97 4.70 -1.65
N ALA A 137 -20.43 5.41 -2.65
CA ALA A 137 -19.00 5.45 -2.93
C ALA A 137 -18.40 6.81 -2.53
N SER A 138 -17.42 6.84 -1.61
CA SER A 138 -16.62 8.06 -1.38
C SER A 138 -15.53 8.20 -2.45
N ILE A 139 -15.44 9.38 -3.08
CA ILE A 139 -14.37 9.73 -4.05
C ILE A 139 -13.45 10.73 -3.37
N ASP A 140 -12.78 10.31 -2.30
CA ASP A 140 -11.85 11.17 -1.56
C ASP A 140 -10.40 10.79 -1.88
N ARG A 141 -9.75 11.65 -2.68
CA ARG A 141 -8.32 11.58 -3.00
C ARG A 141 -7.46 11.58 -1.74
N ASP A 142 -7.79 12.47 -0.83
CA ASP A 142 -6.96 12.78 0.32
C ASP A 142 -7.04 11.65 1.32
N GLN A 143 -8.22 11.05 1.48
CA GLN A 143 -8.39 9.84 2.28
C GLN A 143 -7.64 8.64 1.69
N LYS A 144 -7.74 8.39 0.38
CA LYS A 144 -6.99 7.31 -0.31
C LYS A 144 -5.48 7.47 -0.20
N THR A 145 -5.01 8.70 -0.44
CA THR A 145 -3.58 9.01 -0.40
C THR A 145 -3.07 8.91 1.02
N ARG A 146 -3.83 9.40 2.01
CA ARG A 146 -3.50 9.25 3.43
C ARG A 146 -3.42 7.79 3.84
N ALA A 147 -4.43 6.97 3.53
CA ALA A 147 -4.41 5.55 3.88
C ALA A 147 -3.20 4.82 3.27
N PHE A 148 -2.82 5.15 2.03
CA PHE A 148 -1.62 4.61 1.40
C PHE A 148 -0.33 5.09 2.09
N LEU A 149 -0.23 6.38 2.41
CA LEU A 149 0.94 6.93 3.11
C LEU A 149 1.09 6.37 4.53
N GLU A 150 -0.01 6.15 5.25
CA GLU A 150 -0.02 5.49 6.56
C GLU A 150 0.43 4.03 6.45
N LEU A 151 -0.05 3.28 5.44
CA LEU A 151 0.42 1.92 5.16
C LEU A 151 1.94 1.89 4.91
N VAL A 152 2.46 2.83 4.12
CA VAL A 152 3.90 3.00 3.89
C VAL A 152 4.61 3.39 5.20
N GLY A 153 4.01 4.24 6.03
CA GLY A 153 4.52 4.61 7.35
C GLY A 153 4.68 3.41 8.28
N VAL A 154 3.70 2.50 8.31
CA VAL A 154 3.77 1.23 9.04
C VAL A 154 4.87 0.34 8.46
N ALA A 155 4.94 0.20 7.13
CA ALA A 155 5.99 -0.59 6.46
C ALA A 155 7.41 -0.11 6.81
N ARG A 156 7.61 1.21 6.90
CA ARG A 156 8.89 1.81 7.34
C ARG A 156 9.27 1.44 8.78
N LYS A 157 8.31 1.13 9.65
CA LYS A 157 8.55 0.79 11.06
C LYS A 157 8.88 -0.69 11.29
N VAL A 158 8.79 -1.55 10.27
CA VAL A 158 9.03 -3.01 10.40
C VAL A 158 10.38 -3.35 11.04
N TYR A 159 11.43 -2.55 10.79
CA TYR A 159 12.75 -2.76 11.40
C TYR A 159 12.90 -2.13 12.80
N GLN A 160 12.09 -1.13 13.17
CA GLN A 160 12.20 -0.46 14.48
C GLN A 160 11.66 -1.34 15.62
N GLY A 161 10.64 -2.17 15.35
CA GLY A 161 10.17 -3.18 16.29
C GLY A 161 11.16 -4.34 16.50
N ALA A 162 12.11 -4.52 15.57
CA ALA A 162 13.14 -5.57 15.66
C ALA A 162 14.26 -5.21 16.63
N GLU A 163 14.69 -3.93 16.62
CA GLU A 163 15.80 -3.45 17.44
C GLU A 163 15.47 -3.44 18.94
N THR A 164 14.18 -3.47 19.31
CA THR A 164 13.71 -3.45 20.71
C THR A 164 13.43 -4.83 21.31
N GLY A 165 13.69 -5.92 20.59
CA GLY A 165 13.53 -7.29 21.11
C GLY A 165 12.07 -7.78 21.16
N PHE A 166 11.16 -7.10 20.48
CA PHE A 166 9.81 -7.63 20.24
C PHE A 166 9.87 -8.78 19.21
N SER A 167 9.16 -9.88 19.49
CA SER A 167 8.95 -10.95 18.52
C SER A 167 8.36 -10.36 17.24
N LEU A 168 9.08 -10.38 16.12
CA LEU A 168 8.66 -9.71 14.88
C LEU A 168 7.52 -10.41 14.14
N ASN A 169 7.20 -11.66 14.49
CA ASN A 169 5.92 -12.24 14.13
C ASN A 169 4.78 -11.37 14.67
N ASN A 170 4.98 -10.60 15.72
CA ASN A 170 3.97 -9.72 16.28
C ASN A 170 3.93 -8.33 15.63
N VAL A 171 5.01 -7.85 15.02
CA VAL A 171 4.98 -6.55 14.31
C VAL A 171 4.31 -6.67 12.94
N ILE A 172 4.43 -7.85 12.30
CA ILE A 172 3.73 -8.16 11.05
C ILE A 172 2.37 -8.84 11.30
N PHE A 173 2.18 -9.55 12.45
CA PHE A 173 0.95 -10.30 12.76
C PHE A 173 0.23 -10.01 14.11
N GLU A 174 0.79 -9.33 15.13
CA GLU A 174 -0.01 -8.79 16.27
C GLU A 174 -0.56 -7.41 15.95
N ASP A 175 0.14 -6.61 15.13
CA ASP A 175 -0.42 -5.40 14.52
C ASP A 175 -0.94 -5.63 13.09
N GLU A 176 -1.35 -6.88 12.82
CA GLU A 176 -2.37 -7.14 11.80
C GLU A 176 -3.53 -6.16 11.99
N SER A 177 -3.83 -5.67 13.20
CA SER A 177 -4.84 -4.64 13.41
C SER A 177 -4.59 -3.36 12.60
N GLU A 178 -3.39 -2.76 12.64
CA GLU A 178 -3.13 -1.47 11.99
C GLU A 178 -2.81 -1.65 10.51
N PHE A 179 -2.01 -2.67 10.15
CA PHE A 179 -1.79 -3.00 8.74
C PHE A 179 -3.09 -3.48 8.08
N MET A 180 -3.90 -4.32 8.74
CA MET A 180 -5.21 -4.76 8.23
C MET A 180 -6.28 -3.66 8.32
N LYS A 181 -6.14 -2.67 9.21
CA LYS A 181 -6.98 -1.46 9.23
C LYS A 181 -6.70 -0.63 8.00
N TRP A 182 -5.45 -0.26 7.73
CA TRP A 182 -5.10 0.53 6.54
C TRP A 182 -5.28 -0.28 5.25
N TYR A 183 -5.06 -1.60 5.28
CA TYR A 183 -5.50 -2.54 4.24
C TYR A 183 -7.00 -2.47 4.04
N GLY A 184 -7.80 -2.59 5.09
CA GLY A 184 -9.26 -2.56 5.03
C GLY A 184 -9.77 -1.21 4.54
N GLU A 185 -9.10 -0.10 4.89
CA GLU A 185 -9.38 1.22 4.34
C GLU A 185 -9.01 1.30 2.86
N LEU A 186 -7.87 0.76 2.42
CA LEU A 186 -7.48 0.73 1.00
C LEU A 186 -8.32 -0.24 0.14
N ASP A 187 -8.76 -1.37 0.70
CA ASP A 187 -9.52 -2.43 0.02
C ASP A 187 -11.03 -2.11 0.00
N ARG A 188 -11.56 -1.39 1.02
CA ARG A 188 -12.92 -0.79 0.98
C ARG A 188 -13.00 0.34 -0.03
N ILE A 189 -11.88 1.00 -0.28
CA ILE A 189 -11.83 2.11 -1.22
C ILE A 189 -11.47 1.58 -2.62
N ILE A 190 -12.49 1.03 -3.29
CA ILE A 190 -12.57 0.73 -4.73
C ILE A 190 -11.37 -0.05 -5.27
N GLU A 191 -11.58 -1.33 -5.59
CA GLU A 191 -10.71 -2.11 -6.47
C GLU A 191 -10.48 -1.32 -7.76
N LEU A 192 -9.24 -0.90 -7.95
CA LEU A 192 -8.81 -0.15 -9.11
C LEU A 192 -8.39 -1.14 -10.19
N GLY A 193 -9.37 -1.57 -11.00
CA GLY A 193 -9.16 -2.34 -12.24
C GLY A 193 -8.82 -3.80 -12.05
#